data_AF-A0A537IZH1-F1
#
_entry.id   AF-A0A537IZH1-F1
#
_cell.length_a   1.000
_cell.length_b   1.000
_cell.length_c   1.000
_cell.angle_alpha   90.00
_cell.angle_beta   90.00
_cell.angle_gamma   90.00
#
_symmetry.space_group_name_H-M   'P 1'
#
loop_
_entity.id
_entity.type
_entity.pdbx_description
1 polymer ?
#
loop_
_entity_poly.entity_id
_entity_poly.type
_entity_poly.pdbx_seq_one_letter_code
_entity_poly.pdbx_strand_id
1 'polypeptide(L)'
;MEGMATNPREQLLRVVNEARDQAKTILTTLEQQGHPQTSESNGVYFGLVTILKQLRTLEPAPAPGGLASELEQLAGLCIGKLAPLEALLREAARVARTGS
;
A
#
# COMPACT_ATOMS: atom_id res chain seq x y z
N MET A 1 0.98 -11.69 30.32
CA MET A 1 1.73 -12.23 29.17
C MET A 1 0.69 -12.54 28.11
N GLU A 2 0.24 -11.51 27.38
CA GLU A 2 -0.73 -11.67 26.30
C GLU A 2 -0.14 -10.97 25.09
N GLY A 3 0.47 -11.78 24.22
CA GLY A 3 0.97 -11.30 22.94
C GLY A 3 -0.23 -10.79 22.15
N MET A 4 -0.30 -9.47 22.00
CA MET A 4 -1.20 -8.78 21.08
C MET A 4 -0.88 -9.28 19.67
N ALA A 5 -1.50 -10.38 19.26
CA ALA A 5 -1.52 -10.82 17.88
C ALA A 5 -2.28 -9.74 17.11
N THR A 6 -1.54 -8.75 16.61
CA THR A 6 -2.09 -7.63 15.84
C THR A 6 -2.94 -8.25 14.74
N ASN A 7 -4.23 -7.88 14.68
CA ASN A 7 -5.12 -8.42 13.65
C ASN A 7 -4.46 -8.17 12.29
N PRO A 8 -4.30 -9.18 11.42
CA PRO A 8 -3.61 -9.01 10.14
C PRO A 8 -4.20 -7.88 9.30
N ARG A 9 -5.50 -7.60 9.44
CA ARG A 9 -6.14 -6.42 8.83
C ARG A 9 -5.67 -5.10 9.43
N GLU A 10 -5.53 -4.99 10.75
CA GLU A 10 -5.03 -3.78 11.42
C GLU A 10 -3.56 -3.52 11.07
N GLN A 11 -2.76 -4.59 11.03
CA GLN A 11 -1.37 -4.51 10.57
C GLN A 11 -1.32 -4.05 9.10
N LEU A 12 -2.15 -4.63 8.24
CA LEU A 12 -2.23 -4.26 6.83
C LEU A 12 -2.70 -2.80 6.66
N LEU A 13 -3.71 -2.38 7.42
CA LEU A 13 -4.17 -0.98 7.45
C LEU A 13 -3.03 -0.02 7.81
N ARG A 14 -2.21 -0.36 8.82
CA ARG A 14 -1.06 0.47 9.22
C ARG A 14 -0.03 0.56 8.08
N VAL A 15 0.41 -0.57 7.55
CA VAL A 15 1.47 -0.60 6.52
C VAL A 15 1.03 0.08 5.23
N VAL A 16 -0.20 -0.19 4.75
CA VAL A 16 -0.72 0.46 3.54
C VAL A 16 -0.96 1.97 3.77
N ASN A 17 -1.35 2.38 4.98
CA ASN A 17 -1.48 3.80 5.32
C ASN A 17 -0.13 4.53 5.26
N GLU A 18 0.91 3.92 5.82
CA GLU A 18 2.28 4.46 5.76
C GLU A 18 2.77 4.57 4.30
N ALA A 19 2.60 3.50 3.50
CA ALA A 19 2.98 3.51 2.09
C ALA A 19 2.23 4.60 1.32
N ARG A 20 0.94 4.83 1.61
CA ARG A 20 0.16 5.93 1.01
C ARG A 20 0.76 7.29 1.35
N ASP A 21 1.11 7.54 2.60
CA ASP A 21 1.65 8.84 3.03
C ASP A 21 3.01 9.13 2.39
N GLN A 22 3.86 8.11 2.28
CA GLN A 22 5.12 8.21 1.55
C GLN A 22 4.87 8.43 0.04
N ALA A 23 3.96 7.69 -0.60
CA ALA A 23 3.61 7.87 -2.00
C ALA A 23 3.06 9.28 -2.28
N LYS A 24 2.23 9.83 -1.39
CA LYS A 24 1.72 11.20 -1.49
C LYS A 24 2.85 12.23 -1.42
N THR A 25 3.78 12.05 -0.49
CA THR A 25 4.94 12.94 -0.31
C THR A 25 5.82 12.95 -1.56
N ILE A 26 6.08 11.76 -2.13
CA ILE A 26 6.82 11.61 -3.40
C ILE A 26 6.06 12.31 -4.53
N LEU A 27 4.77 12.01 -4.70
CA LEU A 27 3.94 12.61 -5.74
C LEU A 27 3.97 14.14 -5.67
N THR A 28 3.70 14.73 -4.51
CA THR A 28 3.72 16.20 -4.34
C THR A 28 5.08 16.80 -4.69
N THR A 29 6.18 16.11 -4.34
CA THR A 29 7.53 16.57 -4.69
C THR A 29 7.76 16.54 -6.20
N LEU A 30 7.30 15.48 -6.87
CA LEU A 30 7.44 15.32 -8.33
C LEU A 30 6.57 16.30 -9.12
N GLU A 31 5.35 16.55 -8.64
CA GLU A 31 4.43 17.56 -9.21
C GLU A 31 5.05 18.96 -9.18
N GLN A 32 5.65 19.34 -8.05
CA GLN A 32 6.34 20.63 -7.90
C GLN A 32 7.55 20.76 -8.83
N GLN A 33 8.20 19.64 -9.18
CA GLN A 33 9.37 19.60 -10.05
C GLN A 33 9.01 19.43 -11.53
N GLY A 34 7.74 19.21 -11.88
CA GLY A 34 7.33 18.85 -13.23
C GLY A 34 7.97 17.54 -13.72
N HIS A 35 8.26 16.61 -12.80
CA HIS A 35 9.03 15.41 -13.09
C HIS A 35 8.20 14.39 -13.91
N PRO A 36 8.78 13.69 -14.91
CA PRO A 36 8.05 12.79 -15.80
C PRO A 36 7.36 11.61 -15.06
N GLN A 37 7.91 11.18 -13.93
CA GLN A 37 7.36 10.10 -13.09
C GLN A 37 6.10 10.50 -12.28
N THR A 38 5.55 11.69 -12.50
CA THR A 38 4.34 12.17 -11.79
C THR A 38 3.14 11.24 -12.04
N SER A 39 2.89 10.84 -13.30
CA SER A 39 1.76 9.98 -13.64
C SER A 39 1.85 8.59 -13.00
N GLU A 40 3.05 7.99 -12.98
CA GLU A 40 3.29 6.70 -12.32
C GLU A 40 3.09 6.78 -10.81
N SER A 41 3.64 7.83 -10.18
CA SER A 41 3.51 8.07 -8.74
C SER A 41 2.06 8.33 -8.33
N ASN A 42 1.30 8.99 -9.19
CA ASN A 42 -0.13 9.19 -9.03
C ASN A 42 -0.89 7.86 -9.08
N GLY A 43 -0.56 6.98 -10.03
CA GLY A 43 -1.12 5.63 -10.12
C GLY A 43 -0.88 4.80 -8.86
N VAL A 44 0.35 4.78 -8.33
CA VAL A 44 0.69 4.08 -7.09
C VAL A 44 -0.08 4.65 -5.90
N TYR A 45 -0.13 5.99 -5.75
CA TYR A 45 -0.88 6.64 -4.69
C TYR A 45 -2.38 6.30 -4.74
N PHE A 46 -3.01 6.34 -5.92
CA PHE A 46 -4.42 6.01 -6.09
C PHE A 46 -4.72 4.52 -5.81
N GLY A 47 -3.82 3.62 -6.21
CA GLY A 47 -3.91 2.20 -5.86
C GLY A 47 -3.95 1.98 -4.35
N LEU A 48 -3.06 2.63 -3.61
CA LEU A 48 -3.00 2.54 -2.15
C LEU A 48 -4.23 3.14 -1.46
N VAL A 49 -4.77 4.25 -1.97
CA VAL A 49 -6.03 4.82 -1.49
C VAL A 49 -7.18 3.82 -1.68
N THR A 50 -7.22 3.11 -2.81
CA THR A 50 -8.26 2.13 -3.11
C THR A 50 -8.19 0.93 -2.17
N ILE A 51 -7.00 0.37 -1.95
CA ILE A 51 -6.77 -0.72 -1.00
C ILE A 51 -7.16 -0.30 0.42
N LEU A 52 -6.80 0.92 0.85
CA LEU A 52 -7.22 1.43 2.17
C LEU A 52 -8.74 1.55 2.31
N LYS A 53 -9.44 1.96 1.25
CA LYS A 53 -10.90 2.02 1.26
C LYS A 53 -11.49 0.61 1.43
N GLN A 54 -11.00 -0.36 0.66
CA GLN A 54 -11.44 -1.76 0.76
C GLN A 54 -11.20 -2.36 2.16
N LEU A 55 -10.03 -2.10 2.75
CA LEU A 55 -9.70 -2.58 4.10
C LEU A 55 -10.59 -1.98 5.20
N ARG A 56 -11.07 -0.74 4.99
CA ARG A 56 -11.97 -0.03 5.91
C ARG A 56 -13.45 -0.35 5.69
N THR A 57 -13.81 -0.92 4.54
CA THR A 57 -15.18 -1.37 4.28
C THR A 57 -15.56 -2.43 5.32
N LEU A 58 -16.73 -2.26 5.94
CA LEU A 58 -17.18 -3.11 7.02
C LEU A 58 -17.87 -4.38 6.51
N GLU A 59 -18.73 -4.33 5.46
CA GLU A 59 -19.33 -5.53 4.86
C GLU A 59 -19.75 -5.40 3.38
N PRO A 60 -19.57 -6.47 2.56
CA PRO A 60 -18.64 -7.57 2.81
C PRO A 60 -17.22 -7.05 2.61
N ALA A 61 -16.41 -7.13 3.66
CA ALA A 61 -15.04 -6.67 3.58
C ALA A 61 -14.17 -7.76 2.92
N PRO A 62 -13.33 -7.42 1.94
CA PRO A 62 -12.50 -8.42 1.28
C PRO A 62 -11.58 -9.10 2.28
N ALA A 63 -11.40 -10.42 2.09
CA ALA A 63 -10.40 -11.18 2.83
C ALA A 63 -9.02 -10.55 2.55
N PRO A 64 -8.15 -10.36 3.56
CA PRO A 64 -6.84 -9.76 3.37
C PRO A 64 -6.02 -10.42 2.25
N GLY A 65 -6.12 -11.75 2.06
CA GLY A 65 -5.44 -12.47 0.98
C GLY A 65 -5.85 -12.05 -0.42
N GLY A 66 -7.07 -11.54 -0.61
CA GLY A 66 -7.52 -11.00 -1.90
C GLY A 66 -6.76 -9.75 -2.34
N LEU A 67 -6.12 -9.05 -1.41
CA LEU A 67 -5.36 -7.83 -1.67
C LEU A 67 -3.86 -8.08 -1.89
N ALA A 68 -3.38 -9.30 -1.61
CA ALA A 68 -1.95 -9.61 -1.72
C ALA A 68 -1.44 -9.40 -3.15
N SER A 69 -2.17 -9.89 -4.16
CA SER A 69 -1.81 -9.73 -5.57
C SER A 69 -1.78 -8.26 -6.01
N GLU A 70 -2.73 -7.44 -5.53
CA GLU A 70 -2.79 -6.01 -5.83
C GLU A 70 -1.59 -5.27 -5.24
N LEU A 71 -1.20 -5.62 -4.01
CA LEU A 71 -0.02 -5.08 -3.34
C LEU A 71 1.28 -5.46 -4.07
N GLU A 72 1.39 -6.70 -4.56
CA GLU A 72 2.53 -7.13 -5.37
C GLU A 72 2.60 -6.42 -6.72
N GLN A 73 1.46 -6.21 -7.38
CA GLN A 73 1.39 -5.45 -8.62
C GLN A 73 1.84 -4.00 -8.40
N LEU A 74 1.35 -3.35 -7.34
CA LEU A 74 1.80 -1.99 -6.98
C LEU A 74 3.29 -1.95 -6.65
N ALA A 75 3.82 -2.96 -5.96
CA ALA A 75 5.25 -3.07 -5.71
C ALA A 75 6.05 -3.16 -7.02
N GLY A 76 5.55 -3.90 -8.03
CA GLY A 76 6.18 -3.99 -9.35
C GLY A 76 6.22 -2.65 -10.12
N LEU A 77 5.36 -1.70 -9.78
CA LEU A 77 5.35 -0.34 -10.36
C LEU A 77 6.28 0.63 -9.61
N CYS A 78 6.82 0.24 -8.45
CA CYS A 78 7.66 1.09 -7.62
C CYS A 78 9.09 1.17 -8.14
N ILE A 79 9.31 1.86 -9.25
CA ILE A 79 10.63 2.11 -9.83
C ILE A 79 11.12 3.54 -9.55
N GLY A 80 12.41 3.79 -9.77
CA GLY A 80 12.98 5.14 -9.70
C GLY A 80 12.71 5.82 -8.35
N LYS A 81 11.99 6.94 -8.36
CA LYS A 81 11.66 7.70 -7.14
C LYS A 81 10.71 6.98 -6.18
N LEU A 82 9.99 5.95 -6.67
CA LEU A 82 9.08 5.12 -5.88
C LEU A 82 9.76 3.87 -5.30
N ALA A 83 11.02 3.58 -5.66
CA ALA A 83 11.75 2.40 -5.17
C ALA A 83 11.70 2.19 -3.64
N PRO A 84 11.72 3.25 -2.79
CA PRO A 84 11.56 3.06 -1.34
C PRO A 84 10.25 2.40 -0.92
N LEU A 85 9.17 2.52 -1.71
CA LEU A 85 7.87 1.93 -1.42
C LEU A 85 7.82 0.44 -1.72
N GLU A 86 8.69 -0.08 -2.60
CA GLU A 86 8.63 -1.47 -3.05
C GLU A 86 8.71 -2.45 -1.86
N ALA A 87 9.67 -2.23 -0.95
CA ALA A 87 9.85 -3.09 0.21
C ALA A 87 8.64 -3.07 1.15
N LEU A 88 8.04 -1.89 1.36
CA LEU A 88 6.85 -1.72 2.20
C LEU A 88 5.64 -2.46 1.60
N LEU A 89 5.45 -2.38 0.28
CA LEU A 89 4.34 -3.04 -0.41
C LEU A 89 4.51 -4.56 -0.48
N ARG A 90 5.74 -5.06 -0.64
CA ARG A 90 6.03 -6.49 -0.57
C ARG A 90 5.77 -7.06 0.82
N GLU A 91 6.11 -6.32 1.87
CA GLU A 91 5.80 -6.73 3.24
C GLU A 91 4.29 -6.69 3.51
N ALA A 92 3.58 -5.65 3.04
CA ALA A 92 2.12 -5.60 3.10
C ALA A 92 1.48 -6.83 2.41
N ALA A 93 1.99 -7.22 1.24
CA ALA A 93 1.52 -8.42 0.52
C ALA A 93 1.79 -9.72 1.30
N ARG A 94 2.91 -9.81 2.02
CA ARG A 94 3.19 -10.94 2.91
C ARG A 94 2.17 -11.00 4.05
N VAL A 95 1.93 -9.88 4.75
CA VAL A 95 0.95 -9.79 5.84
C VAL A 95 -0.46 -10.16 5.36
N ALA A 96 -0.85 -9.65 4.18
CA ALA A 96 -2.11 -9.97 3.52
C ALA A 96 -2.30 -11.48 3.31
N ARG A 97 -1.25 -12.19 2.84
CA ARG A 97 -1.28 -13.66 2.66
C ARG A 97 -1.39 -14.43 3.95
N THR A 98 -0.68 -14.00 5.00
CA THR A 98 -0.70 -14.68 6.30
C THR A 98 -1.99 -14.47 7.07
N GLY A 99 -2.77 -13.44 6.71
CA GLY A 99 -4.06 -13.12 7.32
C GLY A 99 -5.28 -13.76 6.66
N SER A 100 -5.09 -14.81 5.86
CA SER A 100 -6.16 -15.57 5.19
C SER A 100 -6.41 -16.92 5.84
#